data_AF-A0A0S4QKT2-F1
#
_entry.id   AF-A0A0S4QKT2-F1
#
_cell.length_a   1.000
_cell.length_b   1.000
_cell.length_c   1.000
_cell.angle_alpha   90.00
_cell.angle_beta   90.00
_cell.angle_gamma   90.00
#
_symmetry.space_group_name_H-M   'P 1'
#
loop_
_entity.id
_entity.type
_entity.pdbx_description
1 polymer ?
#
loop_
_entity_poly.entity_id
_entity_poly.type
_entity_poly.pdbx_seq_one_letter_code
_entity_poly.pdbx_strand_id
1 'polypeptide(L)'
;MVTTAVRPETGAVIKPGPMVTVPPDRTVQDQQFDDFAAGSGLNGPFLADQLSGFIAHERMSLNLLCTLHARTDNPALRSRYAELETETLQAVDIWERLIRDLGGNPQYASPAGRATEGLDNKIVEALLLSGSADPITFEQAGLQAFLAGANQCVANAALLSAFAEKADDGAARKALTGAAGILSKAAAGHTAWALNTLRMTVLAQAKHPTIHKIGQAAEKAVDAVRNAVTPG
;
A
#
# COMPACT_ATOMS: atom_id res chain seq x y z
N MET A 1 -27.11 -9.43 7.93
CA MET A 1 -25.87 -8.92 8.56
C MET A 1 -26.33 -8.09 9.76
N VAL A 2 -26.05 -8.54 10.99
CA VAL A 2 -26.46 -7.83 12.21
C VAL A 2 -25.35 -6.85 12.56
N THR A 3 -25.58 -5.56 12.34
CA THR A 3 -24.60 -4.52 12.65
C THR A 3 -24.69 -4.17 14.13
N THR A 4 -23.61 -4.40 14.87
CA THR A 4 -23.45 -3.89 16.23
C THR A 4 -23.15 -2.38 16.16
N ALA A 5 -24.18 -1.58 15.92
CA ALA A 5 -24.09 -0.12 15.97
C ALA A 5 -24.50 0.36 17.36
N VAL A 6 -23.67 1.20 17.99
CA VAL A 6 -23.99 1.88 19.25
C VAL A 6 -25.06 2.91 18.96
N ARG A 7 -26.29 2.65 19.43
CA ARG A 7 -27.47 3.49 19.19
C ARG A 7 -28.08 3.87 20.54
N PRO A 8 -28.33 5.17 20.83
CA PRO A 8 -28.93 5.60 22.09
C PRO A 8 -30.26 4.88 22.39
N GLU A 9 -31.07 4.65 21.36
CA GLU A 9 -32.38 4.02 21.44
C GLU A 9 -32.33 2.52 21.78
N THR A 10 -31.17 1.84 21.67
CA THR A 10 -31.03 0.42 21.98
C THR A 10 -30.36 0.15 23.32
N GLY A 11 -29.94 1.19 24.06
CA GLY A 11 -29.18 1.05 25.30
C GLY A 11 -27.79 0.44 25.11
N ALA A 12 -27.30 0.35 23.88
CA ALA A 12 -25.95 -0.14 23.58
C ALA A 12 -24.92 0.85 24.11
N VAL A 13 -23.97 0.35 24.89
CA VAL A 13 -22.83 1.12 25.42
C VAL A 13 -21.53 0.60 24.80
N ILE A 14 -20.54 1.47 24.63
CA ILE A 14 -19.22 1.12 24.11
C ILE A 14 -18.14 1.55 25.11
N LYS A 15 -17.12 0.71 25.27
CA LYS A 15 -15.88 1.12 25.93
C LYS A 15 -15.13 2.02 24.93
N PRO A 16 -14.90 3.31 25.22
CA PRO A 16 -14.25 4.20 24.27
C PRO A 16 -12.90 3.63 23.86
N GLY A 17 -12.72 3.45 22.55
CA GLY A 17 -11.39 3.27 21.97
C GLY A 17 -10.65 4.62 21.92
N PRO A 18 -9.35 4.62 21.64
CA PRO A 18 -8.62 5.87 21.43
C PRO A 18 -9.26 6.65 20.28
N MET A 19 -10.00 7.71 20.59
CA MET A 19 -10.31 8.76 19.63
C MET A 19 -9.02 9.55 19.39
N VAL A 20 -8.74 9.91 18.14
CA VAL A 20 -7.65 10.83 17.84
C VAL A 20 -8.03 12.21 18.39
N THR A 21 -7.58 12.52 19.60
CA THR A 21 -7.61 13.88 20.14
C THR A 21 -6.49 14.66 19.47
N VAL A 22 -6.84 15.59 18.58
CA VAL A 22 -5.88 16.46 17.89
C VAL A 22 -5.72 17.74 18.71
N PRO A 23 -4.50 18.11 19.15
CA PRO A 23 -4.24 19.41 19.73
C PRO A 23 -4.68 20.55 18.78
N PRO A 24 -5.19 21.69 19.29
CA PRO A 24 -5.65 22.78 18.43
C PRO A 24 -4.61 23.28 17.41
N ASP A 25 -3.33 23.32 17.78
CA ASP A 25 -2.21 23.71 16.93
C ASP A 25 -1.85 22.68 15.83
N ARG A 26 -2.42 21.48 15.90
CA ARG A 26 -2.29 20.40 14.90
C ARG A 26 -3.57 20.19 14.10
N THR A 27 -4.62 20.95 14.39
CA THR A 27 -5.88 20.91 13.65
C THR A 27 -5.69 21.59 12.31
N VAL A 28 -6.14 20.94 11.24
CA VAL A 28 -6.13 21.50 9.89
C VAL A 28 -7.57 21.82 9.49
N GLN A 29 -7.79 23.03 9.00
CA GLN A 29 -9.06 23.53 8.48
C GLN A 29 -8.99 23.63 6.95
N ASP A 30 -10.13 23.48 6.27
CA ASP A 30 -10.20 23.51 4.80
C ASP A 30 -9.61 24.79 4.22
N GLN A 31 -9.79 25.94 4.88
CA GLN A 31 -9.26 27.23 4.42
C GLN A 31 -7.72 27.24 4.32
N GLN A 32 -7.03 26.35 5.04
CA GLN A 32 -5.57 26.23 4.95
C GLN A 32 -5.11 25.60 3.62
N PHE A 33 -6.04 25.06 2.82
CA PHE A 33 -5.79 24.49 1.50
C PHE A 33 -6.46 25.27 0.37
N ASP A 34 -6.99 26.47 0.61
CA ASP A 34 -7.58 27.32 -0.43
C ASP A 34 -6.56 27.66 -1.53
N ASP A 35 -5.29 27.82 -1.15
CA ASP A 35 -4.17 28.07 -2.07
C ASP A 35 -3.50 26.79 -2.58
N PHE A 36 -3.98 25.60 -2.19
CA PHE A 36 -3.44 24.34 -2.68
C PHE A 36 -3.71 24.21 -4.19
N ALA A 37 -2.64 24.03 -4.97
CA ALA A 37 -2.68 24.07 -6.43
C ALA A 37 -3.29 25.39 -6.98
N ALA A 38 -2.97 26.52 -6.37
CA ALA A 38 -3.48 27.84 -6.75
C ALA A 38 -3.41 28.10 -8.27
N GLY A 39 -4.49 28.67 -8.81
CA GLY A 39 -4.60 29.00 -10.24
C GLY A 39 -4.80 27.79 -11.17
N SER A 40 -5.02 26.58 -10.64
CA SER A 40 -5.30 25.38 -11.44
C SER A 40 -6.78 25.17 -11.78
N GLY A 41 -7.69 25.93 -11.17
CA GLY A 41 -9.13 25.70 -11.29
C GLY A 41 -9.63 24.45 -10.56
N LEU A 42 -8.77 23.70 -9.88
CA LEU A 42 -9.13 22.53 -9.08
C LEU A 42 -9.55 22.92 -7.65
N ASN A 43 -10.35 22.05 -7.02
CA ASN A 43 -10.70 22.18 -5.60
C ASN A 43 -9.50 21.79 -4.73
N GLY A 44 -8.80 22.81 -4.20
CA GLY A 44 -7.59 22.66 -3.39
C GLY A 44 -7.76 21.73 -2.18
N PRO A 45 -8.72 21.98 -1.26
CA PRO A 45 -8.95 21.13 -0.09
C PRO A 45 -9.23 19.66 -0.46
N PHE A 46 -10.10 19.42 -1.44
CA PHE A 46 -10.37 18.06 -1.93
C PHE A 46 -9.12 17.38 -2.49
N LEU A 47 -8.33 18.12 -3.28
CA LEU A 47 -7.12 17.58 -3.89
C LEU A 47 -6.05 17.27 -2.83
N ALA A 48 -5.89 18.12 -1.81
CA ALA A 48 -4.98 17.87 -0.69
C ALA A 48 -5.36 16.59 0.08
N ASP A 49 -6.65 16.40 0.35
CA ASP A 49 -7.17 15.18 0.98
C ASP A 49 -6.91 13.94 0.12
N GLN A 50 -7.17 14.02 -1.19
CA GLN A 50 -6.99 12.92 -2.12
C GLN A 50 -5.52 12.52 -2.28
N LEU A 51 -4.61 13.51 -2.39
CA LEU A 51 -3.17 13.26 -2.50
C LEU A 51 -2.57 12.72 -1.20
N SER A 52 -3.10 13.11 -0.04
CA SER A 52 -2.79 12.47 1.25
C SER A 52 -3.18 10.98 1.23
N GLY A 53 -4.34 10.65 0.64
CA GLY A 53 -4.75 9.27 0.33
C GLY A 53 -3.72 8.50 -0.51
N PHE A 54 -3.27 9.08 -1.62
CA PHE A 54 -2.35 8.42 -2.54
C PHE A 54 -0.96 8.18 -1.95
N ILE A 55 -0.39 9.17 -1.25
CA ILE A 55 0.92 9.00 -0.62
C ILE A 55 0.86 8.03 0.57
N ALA A 56 -0.25 7.98 1.30
CA ALA A 56 -0.45 6.98 2.35
C ALA A 56 -0.38 5.56 1.77
N HIS A 57 -1.03 5.33 0.62
CA HIS A 57 -0.98 4.05 -0.09
C HIS A 57 0.45 3.65 -0.50
N GLU A 58 1.22 4.60 -1.05
CA GLU A 58 2.60 4.33 -1.47
C GLU A 58 3.49 3.98 -0.26
N ARG A 59 3.34 4.70 0.85
CA ARG A 59 4.06 4.41 2.11
C ARG A 59 3.68 3.05 2.68
N MET A 60 2.40 2.67 2.61
CA MET A 60 1.95 1.35 3.05
C MET A 60 2.45 0.23 2.13
N SER A 61 2.58 0.49 0.83
CA SER A 61 3.20 -0.44 -0.12
C SER A 61 4.67 -0.69 0.22
N LEU A 62 5.40 0.33 0.70
CA LEU A 62 6.76 0.16 1.21
C LEU A 62 6.79 -0.75 2.44
N ASN A 63 5.88 -0.55 3.41
CA ASN A 63 5.79 -1.41 4.59
C ASN A 63 5.47 -2.88 4.23
N LEU A 64 4.59 -3.08 3.24
CA LEU A 64 4.30 -4.40 2.68
C LEU A 64 5.57 -5.04 2.10
N LEU A 65 6.29 -4.31 1.25
CA LEU A 65 7.53 -4.81 0.63
C LEU A 65 8.60 -5.17 1.67
N CYS A 66 8.82 -4.33 2.68
CA CYS A 66 9.73 -4.65 3.79
C CYS A 66 9.32 -5.94 4.52
N THR A 67 8.02 -6.15 4.71
CA THR A 67 7.49 -7.37 5.32
C THR A 67 7.76 -8.59 4.45
N LEU A 68 7.53 -8.48 3.13
CA LEU A 68 7.74 -9.57 2.17
C LEU A 68 9.23 -9.89 2.02
N HIS A 69 10.08 -8.89 1.88
CA HIS A 69 11.54 -9.01 1.83
C HIS A 69 12.08 -9.72 3.06
N ALA A 70 11.66 -9.31 4.26
CA ALA A 70 12.15 -9.89 5.51
C ALA A 70 11.73 -11.36 5.72
N ARG A 71 10.61 -11.79 5.11
CA ARG A 71 9.97 -13.08 5.44
C ARG A 71 9.96 -14.10 4.30
N THR A 72 10.24 -13.69 3.07
CA THR A 72 10.34 -14.63 1.95
C THR A 72 11.53 -15.57 2.12
N ASP A 73 11.30 -16.87 1.89
CA ASP A 73 12.37 -17.88 1.83
C ASP A 73 12.95 -18.02 0.41
N ASN A 74 12.31 -17.38 -0.58
CA ASN A 74 12.75 -17.43 -1.97
C ASN A 74 13.80 -16.33 -2.24
N PRO A 75 15.08 -16.68 -2.50
CA PRO A 75 16.14 -15.67 -2.67
C PRO A 75 15.93 -14.78 -3.90
N ALA A 76 15.29 -15.28 -4.96
CA ALA A 76 14.99 -14.48 -6.14
C ALA A 76 13.91 -13.43 -5.85
N LEU A 77 12.85 -13.81 -5.11
CA LEU A 77 11.83 -12.88 -4.65
C LEU A 77 12.41 -11.88 -3.65
N ARG A 78 13.26 -12.33 -2.72
CA ARG A 78 13.96 -11.48 -1.77
C ARG A 78 14.71 -10.34 -2.46
N SER A 79 15.55 -10.68 -3.44
CA SER A 79 16.31 -9.69 -4.22
C SER A 79 15.38 -8.71 -4.92
N ARG A 80 14.30 -9.21 -5.53
CA ARG A 80 13.37 -8.34 -6.26
C ARG A 80 12.54 -7.46 -5.34
N TYR A 81 12.15 -7.92 -4.15
CA TYR A 81 11.48 -7.07 -3.17
C TYR A 81 12.38 -5.92 -2.72
N ALA A 82 13.69 -6.15 -2.50
CA ALA A 82 14.63 -5.08 -2.18
C ALA A 82 14.76 -4.01 -3.30
N GLU A 83 14.73 -4.43 -4.57
CA GLU A 83 14.67 -3.49 -5.70
C GLU A 83 13.36 -2.70 -5.69
N LEU A 84 12.23 -3.37 -5.48
CA LEU A 84 10.91 -2.74 -5.40
C LEU A 84 10.82 -1.77 -4.23
N GLU A 85 11.42 -2.06 -3.07
CA GLU A 85 11.50 -1.11 -1.94
C GLU A 85 12.17 0.20 -2.37
N THR A 86 13.26 0.10 -3.13
CA THR A 86 13.98 1.27 -3.65
C THR A 86 13.12 2.04 -4.65
N GLU A 87 12.46 1.34 -5.58
CA GLU A 87 11.55 1.93 -6.56
C GLU A 87 10.34 2.62 -5.89
N THR A 88 9.75 1.99 -4.87
CA THR A 88 8.62 2.54 -4.09
C THR A 88 9.04 3.72 -3.22
N LEU A 89 10.24 3.69 -2.63
CA LEU A 89 10.77 4.85 -1.89
C LEU A 89 10.93 6.07 -2.81
N GLN A 90 11.40 5.86 -4.05
CA GLN A 90 11.47 6.92 -5.05
C GLN A 90 10.07 7.44 -5.44
N ALA A 91 9.07 6.57 -5.51
CA ALA A 91 7.68 6.97 -5.74
C ALA A 91 7.13 7.84 -4.58
N VAL A 92 7.43 7.48 -3.33
CA VAL A 92 7.11 8.31 -2.15
C VAL A 92 7.75 9.70 -2.30
N ASP A 93 9.04 9.78 -2.66
CA ASP A 93 9.73 11.06 -2.87
C ASP A 93 9.11 11.91 -3.99
N ILE A 94 8.54 11.29 -5.02
CA ILE A 94 7.81 11.99 -6.09
C ILE A 94 6.50 12.55 -5.55
N TRP A 95 5.72 11.75 -4.80
CA TRP A 95 4.49 12.23 -4.16
C TRP A 95 4.75 13.37 -3.19
N GLU A 96 5.79 13.27 -2.37
CA GLU A 96 6.11 14.34 -1.42
C GLU A 96 6.53 15.64 -2.11
N ARG A 97 7.33 15.54 -3.18
CA ARG A 97 7.69 16.72 -3.98
C ARG A 97 6.46 17.32 -4.64
N LEU A 98 5.60 16.50 -5.26
CA LEU A 98 4.36 16.98 -5.85
C LEU A 98 3.50 17.74 -4.82
N ILE A 99 3.28 17.18 -3.63
CA ILE A 99 2.46 17.82 -2.59
C ILE A 99 3.08 19.17 -2.19
N ARG A 100 4.41 19.26 -2.05
CA ARG A 100 5.11 20.52 -1.76
C ARG A 100 5.00 21.52 -2.90
N ASP A 101 5.16 21.08 -4.15
CA ASP A 101 5.09 21.93 -5.35
C ASP A 101 3.67 22.50 -5.54
N LEU A 102 2.64 21.79 -5.06
CA LEU A 102 1.25 22.27 -5.02
C LEU A 102 0.93 23.13 -3.78
N GLY A 103 1.92 23.38 -2.90
CA GLY A 103 1.75 24.24 -1.72
C GLY A 103 1.24 23.54 -0.46
N GLY A 104 1.21 22.20 -0.41
CA GLY A 104 0.76 21.45 0.76
C GLY A 104 1.87 20.85 1.62
N ASN A 105 1.44 20.09 2.62
CA ASN A 105 2.30 19.38 3.56
C ASN A 105 2.20 17.85 3.32
N PRO A 106 3.28 17.15 2.91
CA PRO A 106 3.27 15.70 2.72
C PRO A 106 3.04 14.86 3.99
N GLN A 107 3.09 15.50 5.16
CA GLN A 107 2.80 14.90 6.46
C GLN A 107 1.36 15.17 6.91
N TYR A 108 0.53 15.83 6.08
CA TYR A 108 -0.89 15.96 6.35
C TYR A 108 -1.57 14.59 6.25
N ALA A 109 -2.11 14.12 7.38
CA ALA A 109 -2.86 12.87 7.48
C ALA A 109 -4.36 13.15 7.39
N SER A 110 -4.88 13.27 6.17
CA SER A 110 -6.29 13.57 5.91
C SER A 110 -7.22 12.42 6.33
N PRO A 111 -8.55 12.65 6.41
CA PRO A 111 -9.51 11.56 6.51
C PRO A 111 -9.35 10.49 5.43
N ALA A 112 -9.09 10.88 4.18
CA ALA A 112 -8.82 9.96 3.08
C ALA A 112 -7.51 9.19 3.28
N GLY A 113 -6.43 9.87 3.70
CA GLY A 113 -5.14 9.25 4.06
C GLY A 113 -5.30 8.15 5.11
N ARG A 114 -6.01 8.45 6.21
CA ARG A 114 -6.26 7.49 7.30
C ARG A 114 -7.15 6.33 6.86
N ALA A 115 -8.16 6.59 6.02
CA ALA A 115 -9.01 5.55 5.48
C ALA A 115 -8.21 4.58 4.59
N THR A 116 -7.36 5.12 3.71
CA THR A 116 -6.45 4.32 2.88
C THR A 116 -5.47 3.51 3.72
N GLU A 117 -4.81 4.12 4.71
CA GLU A 117 -3.90 3.42 5.61
C GLU A 117 -4.61 2.26 6.34
N GLY A 118 -5.86 2.46 6.77
CA GLY A 118 -6.68 1.41 7.37
C GLY A 118 -6.99 0.24 6.42
N LEU A 119 -7.26 0.52 5.14
CA LEU A 119 -7.48 -0.51 4.12
C LEU A 119 -6.19 -1.29 3.83
N ASP A 120 -5.07 -0.59 3.63
CA ASP A 120 -3.80 -1.23 3.32
C ASP A 120 -3.23 -2.02 4.51
N ASN A 121 -3.46 -1.55 5.74
CA ASN A 121 -3.12 -2.32 6.93
C ASN A 121 -3.79 -3.70 6.93
N LYS A 122 -5.02 -3.83 6.43
CA LYS A 122 -5.68 -5.15 6.33
C LYS A 122 -5.01 -6.08 5.33
N ILE A 123 -4.42 -5.54 4.26
CA ILE A 123 -3.62 -6.32 3.30
C ILE A 123 -2.34 -6.83 3.98
N VAL A 124 -1.65 -5.97 4.72
CA VAL A 124 -0.42 -6.35 5.45
C VAL A 124 -0.73 -7.35 6.58
N GLU A 125 -1.80 -7.11 7.35
CA GLU A 125 -2.25 -8.00 8.42
C GLU A 125 -2.56 -9.42 7.91
N ALA A 126 -3.05 -9.57 6.68
CA ALA A 126 -3.30 -10.88 6.08
C ALA A 126 -2.03 -11.74 5.98
N LEU A 127 -0.84 -11.11 5.96
CA LEU A 127 0.45 -11.82 5.95
C LEU A 127 0.92 -12.20 7.37
N LEU A 128 0.31 -11.65 8.42
CA LEU A 128 0.61 -11.97 9.82
C LEU A 128 -0.04 -13.28 10.31
N LEU A 129 -0.59 -14.09 9.40
CA LEU A 129 -1.05 -15.47 9.65
C LEU A 129 0.09 -16.45 10.00
N SER A 130 1.14 -15.96 10.66
CA SER A 130 2.31 -16.73 11.11
C SER A 130 1.85 -17.93 11.95
N GLY A 131 2.11 -19.13 11.42
CA GLY A 131 1.75 -20.42 12.03
C GLY A 131 0.70 -21.22 11.26
N SER A 132 0.01 -20.62 10.27
CA SER A 132 -1.06 -21.30 9.53
C SER A 132 -0.89 -21.34 8.00
N ALA A 133 0.21 -20.80 7.47
CA ALA A 133 0.53 -20.84 6.04
C ALA A 133 1.86 -21.54 5.80
N ASP A 134 1.88 -22.51 4.88
CA ASP A 134 3.12 -23.07 4.33
C ASP A 134 3.86 -22.01 3.48
N PRO A 135 5.17 -22.17 3.22
CA PRO A 135 5.96 -21.19 2.48
C PRO A 135 5.38 -20.85 1.10
N ILE A 136 4.80 -21.81 0.37
CA ILE A 136 4.22 -21.55 -0.95
C ILE A 136 2.98 -20.68 -0.83
N THR A 137 2.11 -20.98 0.14
CA THR A 137 0.95 -20.16 0.45
C THR A 137 1.35 -18.73 0.84
N PHE A 138 2.41 -18.58 1.65
CA PHE A 138 2.94 -17.26 1.99
C PHE A 138 3.40 -16.48 0.76
N GLU A 139 4.21 -17.08 -0.13
CA GLU A 139 4.68 -16.40 -1.34
C GLU A 139 3.54 -16.02 -2.29
N GLN A 140 2.56 -16.91 -2.47
CA GLN A 140 1.40 -16.61 -3.32
C GLN A 140 0.56 -15.47 -2.74
N ALA A 141 0.29 -15.50 -1.42
CA ALA A 141 -0.43 -14.43 -0.75
C ALA A 141 0.34 -13.11 -0.82
N GLY A 142 1.66 -13.14 -0.67
CA GLY A 142 2.52 -11.96 -0.79
C GLY A 142 2.49 -11.33 -2.19
N LEU A 143 2.61 -12.16 -3.24
CA LEU A 143 2.49 -11.70 -4.63
C LEU A 143 1.10 -11.16 -4.95
N GLN A 144 0.04 -11.76 -4.39
CA GLN A 144 -1.34 -11.27 -4.54
C GLN A 144 -1.54 -9.93 -3.83
N ALA A 145 -1.06 -9.81 -2.60
CA ALA A 145 -1.09 -8.57 -1.83
C ALA A 145 -0.36 -7.44 -2.56
N PHE A 146 0.86 -7.72 -3.04
CA PHE A 146 1.63 -6.74 -3.81
C PHE A 146 0.96 -6.38 -5.14
N LEU A 147 0.39 -7.36 -5.87
CA LEU A 147 -0.36 -7.09 -7.10
C LEU A 147 -1.60 -6.22 -6.84
N ALA A 148 -2.31 -6.43 -5.74
CA ALA A 148 -3.45 -5.59 -5.37
C ALA A 148 -3.01 -4.14 -5.12
N GLY A 149 -1.94 -3.93 -4.34
CA GLY A 149 -1.34 -2.62 -4.13
C GLY A 149 -0.86 -1.97 -5.44
N ALA A 150 -0.11 -2.70 -6.28
CA ALA A 150 0.38 -2.18 -7.55
C ALA A 150 -0.75 -1.72 -8.49
N ASN A 151 -1.87 -2.46 -8.53
CA ASN A 151 -3.05 -2.03 -9.30
C ASN A 151 -3.67 -0.75 -8.74
N GLN A 152 -3.68 -0.57 -7.41
CA GLN A 152 -4.14 0.67 -6.80
C GLN A 152 -3.18 1.83 -7.09
N CYS A 153 -1.86 1.61 -7.15
CA CYS A 153 -0.91 2.61 -7.66
C CYS A 153 -1.20 3.01 -9.10
N VAL A 154 -1.55 2.06 -9.98
CA VAL A 154 -1.98 2.35 -11.37
C VAL A 154 -3.23 3.23 -11.37
N ALA A 155 -4.23 2.90 -10.54
CA ALA A 155 -5.45 3.69 -10.43
C ALA A 155 -5.18 5.11 -9.91
N ASN A 156 -4.34 5.26 -8.88
CA ASN A 156 -3.95 6.56 -8.32
C ASN A 156 -3.20 7.40 -9.37
N ALA A 157 -2.28 6.81 -10.13
CA ALA A 157 -1.57 7.51 -11.20
C ALA A 157 -2.51 7.93 -12.34
N ALA A 158 -3.51 7.11 -12.68
CA ALA A 158 -4.52 7.47 -13.68
C ALA A 158 -5.42 8.63 -13.22
N LEU A 159 -5.83 8.63 -11.95
CA LEU A 159 -6.57 9.75 -11.35
C LEU A 159 -5.73 11.02 -11.33
N LEU A 160 -4.43 10.91 -11.05
CA LEU A 160 -3.51 12.04 -11.10
C LEU A 160 -3.40 12.64 -12.51
N SER A 161 -3.30 11.80 -13.54
CA SER A 161 -3.37 12.25 -14.95
C SER A 161 -4.68 12.97 -15.24
N ALA A 162 -5.81 12.44 -14.78
CA ALA A 162 -7.12 13.07 -14.97
C ALA A 162 -7.21 14.45 -14.28
N PHE A 163 -6.61 14.62 -13.10
CA PHE A 163 -6.49 15.94 -12.48
C PHE A 163 -5.63 16.89 -13.31
N ALA A 164 -4.50 16.41 -13.85
CA ALA A 164 -3.65 17.20 -14.72
C ALA A 164 -4.35 17.64 -16.01
N GLU A 165 -5.21 16.79 -16.59
CA GLU A 165 -6.00 17.11 -17.79
C GLU A 165 -7.07 18.17 -17.53
N LYS A 166 -7.61 18.23 -16.31
CA LYS A 166 -8.65 19.18 -15.91
C LYS A 166 -8.10 20.48 -15.31
N ALA A 167 -6.84 20.52 -14.95
CA ALA A 167 -6.19 21.73 -14.46
C ALA A 167 -6.03 22.76 -15.57
N ASP A 168 -6.20 24.03 -15.21
CA ASP A 168 -5.84 25.18 -16.04
C ASP A 168 -4.33 25.18 -16.33
N ASP A 169 -3.94 25.84 -17.42
CA ASP A 169 -2.54 25.94 -17.81
C ASP A 169 -1.74 26.70 -16.74
N GLY A 170 -0.73 26.04 -16.16
CA GLY A 170 0.04 26.63 -15.08
C GLY A 170 1.06 25.68 -14.46
N ALA A 171 1.66 26.12 -13.35
CA ALA A 171 2.66 25.34 -12.60
C ALA A 171 2.06 24.04 -12.04
N ALA A 172 0.85 24.11 -11.46
CA ALA A 172 0.16 22.95 -10.92
C ALA A 172 -0.08 21.86 -11.97
N ARG A 173 -0.60 22.22 -13.14
CA ARG A 173 -0.80 21.27 -14.26
C ARG A 173 0.50 20.60 -14.68
N LYS A 174 1.60 21.35 -14.77
CA LYS A 174 2.93 20.81 -15.12
C LYS A 174 3.44 19.84 -14.06
N ALA A 175 3.28 20.17 -12.77
CA ALA A 175 3.67 19.32 -11.65
C ALA A 175 2.86 18.00 -11.65
N LEU A 176 1.53 18.10 -11.76
CA LEU A 176 0.63 16.94 -11.84
C LEU A 176 0.98 16.04 -13.04
N THR A 177 1.15 16.62 -14.23
CA THR A 177 1.53 15.89 -15.46
C THR A 177 2.87 15.17 -15.29
N GLY A 178 3.88 15.87 -14.76
CA GLY A 178 5.21 15.33 -14.57
C GLY A 178 5.23 14.14 -13.60
N ALA A 179 4.57 14.29 -12.46
CA ALA A 179 4.46 13.22 -11.47
C ALA A 179 3.66 12.03 -12.03
N ALA A 180 2.53 12.26 -12.69
CA ALA A 180 1.70 11.20 -13.26
C ALA A 180 2.45 10.36 -14.30
N GLY A 181 3.24 10.99 -15.17
CA GLY A 181 4.04 10.29 -16.17
C GLY A 181 5.08 9.35 -15.56
N ILE A 182 5.74 9.75 -14.46
CA ILE A 182 6.74 8.92 -13.80
C ILE A 182 6.06 7.79 -13.02
N LEU A 183 5.04 8.11 -12.23
CA LEU A 183 4.35 7.16 -11.36
C LEU A 183 3.59 6.09 -12.15
N SER A 184 2.93 6.46 -13.25
CA SER A 184 2.20 5.51 -14.11
C SER A 184 3.12 4.45 -14.71
N LYS A 185 4.32 4.85 -15.16
CA LYS A 185 5.31 3.91 -15.71
C LYS A 185 5.79 2.92 -14.66
N ALA A 186 6.11 3.40 -13.46
CA ALA A 186 6.55 2.55 -12.35
C ALA A 186 5.45 1.55 -11.95
N ALA A 187 4.23 2.04 -11.68
CA ALA A 187 3.11 1.21 -11.25
C ALA A 187 2.72 0.14 -12.28
N ALA A 188 2.75 0.47 -13.58
CA ALA A 188 2.50 -0.49 -14.65
C ALA A 188 3.57 -1.59 -14.69
N GLY A 189 4.84 -1.23 -14.50
CA GLY A 189 5.95 -2.19 -14.40
C GLY A 189 5.80 -3.14 -13.22
N HIS A 190 5.45 -2.61 -12.05
CA HIS A 190 5.19 -3.40 -10.83
C HIS A 190 4.05 -4.39 -11.03
N THR A 191 2.93 -3.93 -11.58
CA THR A 191 1.75 -4.75 -11.86
C THR A 191 2.08 -5.88 -12.84
N ALA A 192 2.75 -5.56 -13.95
CA ALA A 192 3.12 -6.55 -14.96
C ALA A 192 4.05 -7.63 -14.39
N TRP A 193 5.05 -7.22 -13.61
CA TRP A 193 5.96 -8.14 -12.94
C TRP A 193 5.23 -9.04 -11.94
N ALA A 194 4.41 -8.47 -11.05
CA ALA A 194 3.71 -9.20 -10.00
C ALA A 194 2.75 -10.23 -10.60
N LEU A 195 1.97 -9.82 -11.62
CA LEU A 195 1.04 -10.71 -12.33
C LEU A 195 1.77 -11.85 -13.03
N ASN A 196 2.86 -11.57 -13.74
CA ASN A 196 3.62 -12.61 -14.43
C ASN A 196 4.24 -13.60 -13.45
N THR A 197 4.81 -13.10 -12.35
CA THR A 197 5.45 -13.93 -11.30
C THR A 197 4.42 -14.81 -10.59
N LEU A 198 3.26 -14.25 -10.24
CA LEU A 198 2.15 -15.00 -9.68
C LEU A 198 1.66 -16.08 -10.64
N ARG A 199 1.47 -15.73 -11.92
CA ARG A 199 1.06 -16.69 -12.96
C ARG A 199 2.02 -17.86 -13.07
N MET A 200 3.33 -17.58 -13.14
CA MET A 200 4.35 -18.62 -13.24
C MET A 200 4.36 -19.53 -12.01
N THR A 201 4.24 -18.95 -10.81
CA THR A 201 4.20 -19.70 -9.54
C THR A 201 2.98 -20.62 -9.48
N VAL A 202 1.79 -20.09 -9.76
CA VAL A 202 0.54 -20.86 -9.74
C VAL A 202 0.54 -21.97 -10.78
N LEU A 203 0.97 -21.69 -12.02
CA LEU A 203 1.03 -22.69 -13.08
C LEU A 203 2.07 -23.79 -12.82
N ALA A 204 3.22 -23.45 -12.23
CA ALA A 204 4.22 -24.44 -11.85
C ALA A 204 3.69 -25.41 -10.79
N GLN A 205 3.00 -24.89 -9.76
CA GLN A 205 2.36 -25.71 -8.73
C GLN A 205 1.24 -26.59 -9.31
N ALA A 206 0.43 -26.04 -10.22
CA ALA A 206 -0.66 -26.79 -10.86
C ALA A 206 -0.15 -27.93 -11.76
N LYS A 207 0.99 -27.77 -12.44
CA LYS A 207 1.54 -28.76 -13.38
C LYS A 207 2.37 -29.86 -12.71
N HIS A 208 2.96 -29.62 -11.55
CA HIS A 208 3.89 -30.55 -10.93
C HIS A 208 3.44 -30.96 -9.51
N PRO A 209 2.52 -31.93 -9.37
CA PRO A 209 2.09 -32.46 -8.06
C PRO A 209 3.25 -33.07 -7.24
N THR A 210 4.39 -33.35 -7.87
CA THR A 210 5.62 -33.81 -7.21
C THR A 210 6.31 -32.72 -6.37
N ILE A 211 6.13 -31.43 -6.68
CA ILE A 211 6.69 -30.31 -5.89
C ILE A 211 6.06 -30.28 -4.50
N HIS A 212 4.77 -30.65 -4.37
CA HIS A 212 4.10 -30.73 -3.08
C HIS A 212 4.74 -31.79 -2.16
N LYS A 213 5.20 -32.92 -2.73
CA LYS A 213 5.89 -33.99 -1.97
C LYS A 213 7.30 -33.58 -1.53
N ILE A 214 8.00 -32.78 -2.33
CA ILE A 214 9.35 -32.28 -1.99
C ILE A 214 9.25 -31.17 -0.94
N GLY A 215 8.27 -30.27 -1.05
CA GLY A 215 7.97 -29.24 -0.05
C GLY A 215 7.67 -29.85 1.33
N GLN A 216 6.80 -30.86 1.39
CA GLN A 216 6.50 -31.59 2.63
C GLN A 216 7.73 -32.29 3.25
N ALA A 217 8.70 -32.71 2.44
CA ALA A 217 9.94 -33.30 2.94
C ALA A 217 10.92 -32.25 3.48
N ALA A 218 10.98 -31.08 2.83
CA ALA A 218 11.80 -29.96 3.26
C ALA A 218 11.28 -29.32 4.56
N GLU A 219 9.95 -29.13 4.68
CA GLU A 219 9.32 -28.66 5.93
C GLU A 219 9.61 -29.58 7.10
N LYS A 220 9.48 -30.90 6.92
CA LYS A 220 9.83 -31.89 7.95
C LYS A 220 11.30 -31.83 8.37
N ALA A 221 12.21 -31.55 7.44
CA ALA A 221 13.63 -31.42 7.76
C ALA A 221 13.94 -30.13 8.52
N VAL A 222 13.32 -29.00 8.13
CA VAL A 222 13.48 -27.72 8.83
C VAL A 222 12.88 -27.76 10.23
N ASP A 223 11.71 -28.37 10.39
CA ASP A 223 11.08 -28.56 11.71
C ASP A 223 11.90 -29.49 12.62
N ALA A 224 12.48 -30.55 12.06
CA ALA A 224 13.37 -31.44 12.81
C ALA A 224 14.63 -30.71 13.30
N VAL A 225 15.22 -29.84 12.47
CA VAL A 225 16.36 -29.01 12.86
C VAL A 225 15.93 -27.98 13.90
N ARG A 226 14.83 -27.26 13.69
CA ARG A 226 14.33 -26.23 14.64
C ARG A 226 14.02 -26.81 16.03
N ASN A 227 13.44 -28.01 16.10
CA ASN A 227 13.18 -28.71 17.36
C ASN A 227 14.45 -29.27 18.02
N ALA A 228 15.53 -29.50 17.26
CA ALA A 228 16.82 -29.96 17.80
C ALA A 228 17.67 -28.82 18.37
N VAL A 229 17.54 -27.59 17.86
CA VAL A 229 18.33 -26.42 18.32
C VAL A 229 17.59 -25.57 19.37
N THR A 230 16.30 -25.81 19.57
CA THR A 230 15.50 -25.21 20.66
C THR A 230 14.74 -26.32 21.40
N PRO A 231 15.39 -27.06 22.31
CA PRO A 231 14.67 -27.88 23.27
C PRO A 231 13.96 -26.93 24.24
N GLY A 232 12.68 -27.19 24.50
CA GLY A 232 11.88 -26.41 25.46
C GLY A 232 12.51 -26.29 26.85
#